data_AF-A0A1Q7V6T8-F1
#
_entry.id   AF-A0A1Q7V6T8-F1
#
_cell.length_a   1.000
_cell.length_b   1.000
_cell.length_c   1.000
_cell.angle_alpha   90.00
_cell.angle_beta   90.00
_cell.angle_gamma   90.00
#
_symmetry.space_group_name_H-M   'P 1'
#
loop_
_entity.id
_entity.type
_entity.pdbx_description
1 polymer ?
#
loop_
_entity_poly.entity_id
_entity_poly.type
_entity_poly.pdbx_seq_one_letter_code
_entity_poly.pdbx_strand_id
1 'polypeptide(L)'
;MPGLLATMFVATGAMAADQGALEATTNNAANVNTPGYSRQVPILEETPPVVLGNLTIGTGVSLIRLESIRDPILQLRIQQESGQQGQLNASVGALNQAQTLFTAGASDIGAQISNLFSSIAQLSTDPSSISLRQGVLTAASNLTSTFNNTASNLAAQRSSLDLNVVQLDLATGSRINKPSDDPAGAAQMVSNTDQTAQADTFLRSITSVNGLLYTADSTLSSVVTALQRAISLGVEGANGTLSDSDRADVAAELSGIQQQLLSLANTPYQGEFIFSGTSTAQPFVADPLSPSGVTYNGNAGTNKVQVGQNYSLQINLPGSQLFTAGSGNVFQSVSDLITALQTNTNISGAVTEISSAFNHITGQRVFYGNAMNQLQAQETYLNSEKVDLASIASSVSATDMAATATAFTQSQVALNAELAAMSRISQTSLFDYLK
;
A
#
# COMPACT_ATOMS: atom_id res chain seq x y z
N MET A 1 -43.74 -12.48 3.52
CA MET A 1 -42.54 -13.14 2.96
C MET A 1 -41.66 -12.06 2.37
N PRO A 2 -40.35 -12.04 2.64
CA PRO A 2 -39.46 -11.08 1.98
C PRO A 2 -39.60 -11.27 0.46
N GLY A 3 -39.93 -10.19 -0.26
CA GLY A 3 -40.06 -10.25 -1.71
C GLY A 3 -38.72 -10.58 -2.37
N LEU A 4 -38.77 -11.17 -3.57
CA LEU A 4 -37.59 -11.59 -4.34
C LEU A 4 -36.49 -10.51 -4.43
N LEU A 5 -36.91 -9.24 -4.52
CA LEU A 5 -36.03 -8.06 -4.54
C LEU A 5 -35.26 -7.86 -3.23
N ALA A 6 -35.89 -8.06 -2.07
CA ALA A 6 -35.21 -7.93 -0.78
C ALA A 6 -34.17 -9.05 -0.59
N THR A 7 -34.48 -10.27 -1.03
CA THR A 7 -33.51 -11.38 -1.01
C THR A 7 -32.37 -11.16 -2.00
N MET A 8 -32.63 -10.55 -3.16
CA MET A 8 -31.58 -10.22 -4.13
C MET A 8 -30.67 -9.10 -3.62
N PHE A 9 -31.21 -8.11 -2.90
CA PHE A 9 -30.42 -7.02 -2.34
C PHE A 9 -29.46 -7.49 -1.24
N VAL A 10 -29.95 -8.36 -0.35
CA VAL A 10 -29.12 -9.03 0.66
C VAL A 10 -28.07 -9.91 -0.02
N ALA A 11 -28.44 -10.62 -1.09
CA ALA A 11 -27.49 -11.43 -1.87
C ALA A 11 -26.40 -10.58 -2.53
N THR A 12 -26.73 -9.42 -3.11
CA THR A 12 -25.74 -8.51 -3.72
C THR A 12 -24.81 -7.89 -2.68
N GLY A 13 -25.32 -7.45 -1.53
CA GLY A 13 -24.50 -6.93 -0.43
C GLY A 13 -23.57 -8.01 0.14
N ALA A 14 -24.10 -9.22 0.32
CA ALA A 14 -23.31 -10.39 0.73
C ALA A 14 -22.23 -10.74 -0.31
N MET A 15 -22.53 -10.71 -1.60
CA MET A 15 -21.54 -10.96 -2.66
C MET A 15 -20.45 -9.88 -2.70
N ALA A 16 -20.77 -8.60 -2.52
CA ALA A 16 -19.77 -7.54 -2.48
C ALA A 16 -18.86 -7.66 -1.24
N ALA A 17 -19.44 -7.97 -0.08
CA ALA A 17 -18.70 -8.26 1.14
C ALA A 17 -17.81 -9.51 0.99
N ASP A 18 -18.34 -10.57 0.37
CA ASP A 18 -17.60 -11.80 0.06
C ASP A 18 -16.51 -11.57 -0.97
N GLN A 19 -16.73 -10.70 -1.97
CA GLN A 19 -15.70 -10.35 -2.95
C GLN A 19 -14.54 -9.62 -2.29
N GLY A 20 -14.81 -8.65 -1.41
CA GLY A 20 -13.77 -7.99 -0.62
C GLY A 20 -13.07 -8.94 0.36
N ALA A 21 -13.80 -9.89 0.95
CA ALA A 21 -13.22 -10.95 1.79
C ALA A 21 -12.35 -11.94 0.99
N LEU A 22 -12.76 -12.26 -0.24
CA LEU A 22 -12.00 -13.07 -1.18
C LEU A 22 -10.76 -12.34 -1.68
N GLU A 23 -10.82 -11.03 -1.92
CA GLU A 23 -9.65 -10.21 -2.24
C GLU A 23 -8.64 -10.20 -1.08
N ALA A 24 -9.11 -10.05 0.15
CA ALA A 24 -8.26 -10.17 1.34
C ALA A 24 -7.66 -11.57 1.45
N THR A 25 -8.44 -12.62 1.20
CA THR A 25 -7.97 -14.02 1.20
C THR A 25 -6.96 -14.27 0.08
N THR A 26 -7.18 -13.71 -1.10
CA THR A 26 -6.28 -13.81 -2.26
C THR A 26 -4.98 -13.08 -2.00
N ASN A 27 -5.02 -11.88 -1.43
CA ASN A 27 -3.84 -11.16 -0.98
C ASN A 27 -3.08 -11.92 0.11
N ASN A 28 -3.79 -12.49 1.09
CA ASN A 28 -3.19 -13.32 2.13
C ASN A 28 -2.52 -14.56 1.55
N ALA A 29 -3.17 -15.24 0.60
CA ALA A 29 -2.65 -16.43 -0.06
C ALA A 29 -1.44 -16.12 -0.95
N ALA A 30 -1.49 -15.03 -1.72
CA ALA A 30 -0.39 -14.58 -2.56
C ALA A 30 0.84 -14.21 -1.72
N ASN A 31 0.63 -13.65 -0.53
CA ASN A 31 1.69 -13.21 0.36
C ASN A 31 1.97 -14.15 1.53
N VAL A 32 1.43 -15.38 1.51
CA VAL A 32 1.57 -16.34 2.62
C VAL A 32 3.03 -16.69 2.91
N ASN A 33 3.88 -16.65 1.88
CA ASN A 33 5.31 -16.90 1.96
C ASN A 33 6.15 -15.61 1.95
N THR A 34 5.52 -14.43 1.91
CA THR A 34 6.22 -13.15 1.93
C THR A 34 6.61 -12.84 3.39
N PRO A 35 7.90 -12.81 3.73
CA PRO A 35 8.33 -12.51 5.10
C PRO A 35 7.81 -11.14 5.56
N GLY A 36 7.28 -11.06 6.78
CA GLY A 36 6.76 -9.81 7.36
C GLY A 36 5.33 -9.44 6.98
N TYR A 37 4.71 -10.15 6.04
CA TYR A 37 3.29 -10.00 5.73
C TYR A 37 2.44 -10.47 6.90
N SER A 38 1.42 -9.68 7.24
CA SER A 38 0.45 -10.00 8.30
C SER A 38 -0.89 -10.32 7.68
N ARG A 39 -1.54 -11.37 8.18
CA ARG A 39 -2.86 -11.77 7.69
C ARG A 39 -3.85 -10.63 7.92
N GLN A 40 -4.50 -10.20 6.86
CA GLN A 40 -5.61 -9.27 6.92
C GLN A 40 -6.92 -10.05 7.11
N VAL A 41 -7.77 -9.58 8.01
CA VAL A 41 -9.10 -10.13 8.25
C VAL A 41 -10.16 -9.10 7.87
N PRO A 42 -11.10 -9.47 7.00
CA PRO A 42 -12.25 -8.63 6.73
C PRO A 42 -13.12 -8.55 7.98
N ILE A 43 -13.38 -7.32 8.44
CA ILE A 43 -14.37 -7.05 9.48
C ILE A 43 -15.68 -6.73 8.78
N LEU A 44 -16.61 -7.68 8.89
CA LEU A 44 -17.97 -7.55 8.42
C LEU A 44 -18.85 -7.06 9.57
N GLU A 45 -19.74 -6.13 9.28
CA GLU A 45 -20.73 -5.66 10.24
C GLU A 45 -22.13 -5.79 9.65
N GLU A 46 -23.11 -6.06 10.51
CA GLU A 46 -24.51 -6.11 10.12
C GLU A 46 -24.98 -4.72 9.73
N THR A 47 -25.63 -4.62 8.57
CA THR A 47 -26.21 -3.37 8.12
C THR A 47 -27.51 -3.12 8.90
N PRO A 48 -27.82 -1.88 9.33
CA PRO A 48 -29.01 -1.60 10.13
C PRO A 48 -30.29 -2.14 9.47
N PRO A 49 -31.15 -2.87 10.20
CA PRO A 49 -32.34 -3.47 9.62
C PRO A 49 -33.40 -2.41 9.29
N VAL A 50 -34.18 -2.66 8.25
CA VAL A 50 -35.32 -1.82 7.87
C VAL A 50 -36.55 -2.30 8.62
N VAL A 51 -37.18 -1.40 9.38
CA VAL A 51 -38.41 -1.70 10.13
C VAL A 51 -39.61 -1.20 9.34
N LEU A 52 -40.54 -2.10 9.01
CA LEU A 52 -41.79 -1.80 8.32
C LEU A 52 -42.98 -2.25 9.19
N GLY A 53 -43.55 -1.31 9.95
CA GLY A 53 -44.58 -1.60 10.94
C GLY A 53 -44.05 -2.51 12.04
N ASN A 54 -44.66 -3.69 12.22
CA ASN A 54 -44.30 -4.69 13.22
C ASN A 54 -43.18 -5.65 12.71
N LEU A 55 -42.69 -5.44 11.49
CA LEU A 55 -41.80 -6.37 10.80
C LEU A 55 -40.40 -5.76 10.66
N THR A 56 -39.38 -6.43 11.20
CA THR A 56 -37.97 -6.07 11.05
C THR A 56 -37.34 -6.91 9.94
N ILE A 57 -36.81 -6.26 8.91
CA ILE A 57 -36.16 -6.91 7.77
C ILE A 57 -34.65 -6.61 7.84
N GLY A 58 -33.83 -7.65 8.00
CA GLY A 58 -32.37 -7.52 7.95
C GLY A 58 -31.89 -7.14 6.55
N THR A 59 -30.92 -6.22 6.48
CA THR A 59 -30.36 -5.69 5.21
C THR A 59 -29.04 -6.35 4.81
N GLY A 60 -28.60 -7.37 5.55
CA GLY A 60 -27.40 -8.15 5.25
C GLY A 60 -26.15 -7.62 5.94
N VAL A 61 -24.99 -7.97 5.39
CA VAL A 61 -23.66 -7.62 5.94
C VAL A 61 -22.89 -6.75 4.95
N SER A 62 -22.03 -5.88 5.47
CA SER A 62 -21.13 -5.05 4.68
C SER A 62 -19.70 -5.16 5.20
N LEU A 63 -18.72 -5.06 4.30
CA LEU A 63 -17.30 -4.99 4.65
C LEU A 63 -16.96 -3.57 5.11
N ILE A 64 -16.65 -3.41 6.40
CA ILE A 64 -16.32 -2.10 6.98
C ILE A 64 -14.86 -1.75 6.73
N ARG A 65 -13.96 -2.70 6.99
CA ARG A 65 -12.51 -2.53 6.83
C ARG A 65 -11.80 -3.88 6.78
N LEU A 66 -10.57 -3.85 6.30
CA LEU A 66 -9.60 -4.93 6.48
C LEU A 66 -8.74 -4.60 7.71
N GLU A 67 -8.71 -5.50 8.69
CA GLU A 67 -7.90 -5.36 9.89
C GLU A 67 -6.71 -6.30 9.80
N SER A 68 -5.49 -5.76 9.94
CA SER A 68 -4.30 -6.59 10.05
C SER A 68 -4.27 -7.25 11.42
N ILE A 69 -4.20 -8.59 11.46
CA ILE A 69 -3.89 -9.31 12.70
C ILE A 69 -2.39 -9.21 12.92
N ARG A 70 -1.98 -8.10 13.52
CA ARG A 70 -0.60 -7.87 13.95
C ARG A 70 -0.61 -7.31 15.34
N ASP A 71 0.14 -7.94 16.23
CA ASP A 71 0.44 -7.34 17.53
C ASP A 71 1.73 -6.50 17.38
N PRO A 72 1.63 -5.16 17.46
CA PRO A 72 2.77 -4.28 17.23
C PRO A 72 3.87 -4.45 18.29
N ILE A 73 3.53 -4.87 19.52
CA ILE A 73 4.50 -5.11 20.60
C ILE A 73 5.25 -6.42 20.34
N LEU A 74 4.52 -7.47 19.99
CA LEU A 74 5.09 -8.77 19.62
C LEU A 74 5.99 -8.64 18.40
N GLN A 75 5.63 -7.82 17.42
CA GLN A 75 6.47 -7.59 16.27
C GLN A 75 7.74 -6.82 16.61
N LEU A 76 7.65 -5.77 17.43
CA LEU A 76 8.82 -5.06 17.92
C LEU A 76 9.77 -6.03 18.64
N ARG A 77 9.21 -6.92 19.47
CA ARG A 77 9.98 -7.97 20.16
C ARG A 77 10.59 -8.97 19.18
N ILE A 78 9.86 -9.45 18.18
CA ILE A 78 10.40 -10.33 17.13
C ILE A 78 11.54 -9.66 16.38
N GLN A 79 11.44 -8.38 16.05
CA GLN A 79 12.52 -7.64 15.37
C GLN A 79 13.75 -7.50 16.27
N GLN A 80 13.57 -7.18 17.55
CA GLN A 80 14.66 -7.09 18.53
C GLN A 80 15.34 -8.45 18.71
N GLU A 81 14.57 -9.52 18.93
CA GLU A 81 15.07 -10.89 19.12
C GLU A 81 15.71 -11.43 17.84
N SER A 82 15.16 -11.14 16.66
CA SER A 82 15.77 -11.53 15.38
C SER A 82 17.07 -10.78 15.12
N GLY A 83 17.15 -9.49 15.47
CA GLY A 83 18.39 -8.72 15.43
C GLY A 83 19.44 -9.29 16.37
N GLN A 84 19.04 -9.60 17.62
CA GLN A 84 19.92 -10.20 18.62
C GLN A 84 20.39 -11.60 18.21
N GLN A 85 19.50 -12.44 17.68
CA GLN A 85 19.84 -13.76 17.15
C GLN A 85 20.80 -13.64 15.95
N GLY A 86 20.57 -12.69 15.04
CA GLY A 86 21.49 -12.40 13.93
C GLY A 86 22.88 -12.01 14.41
N GLN A 87 22.97 -11.15 15.42
CA GLN A 87 24.23 -10.77 16.05
C GLN A 87 24.94 -11.97 16.68
N LEU A 88 24.22 -12.78 17.46
CA LEU A 88 24.77 -13.98 18.11
C LEU A 88 25.24 -15.01 17.10
N ASN A 89 24.49 -15.24 16.01
CA ASN A 89 24.89 -16.15 14.94
C ASN A 89 26.18 -15.67 14.24
N ALA A 90 26.30 -14.36 14.00
CA ALA A 90 27.53 -13.79 13.46
C ALA A 90 28.71 -13.95 14.43
N SER A 91 28.51 -13.71 15.73
CA SER A 91 29.54 -13.94 16.76
C SER A 91 29.94 -15.41 16.86
N VAL A 92 29.00 -16.34 16.83
CA VAL A 92 29.29 -17.78 16.84
C VAL A 92 30.05 -18.19 15.59
N GLY A 93 29.67 -17.67 14.41
CA GLY A 93 30.41 -17.89 13.16
C GLY A 93 31.87 -17.45 13.27
N ALA A 94 32.12 -16.24 13.77
CA ALA A 94 33.46 -15.70 13.99
C ALA A 94 34.25 -16.48 15.06
N LEU A 95 33.59 -16.88 16.16
CA LEU A 95 34.21 -17.64 17.25
C LEU A 95 34.56 -19.07 16.83
N ASN A 96 33.72 -19.75 16.04
CA ASN A 96 34.05 -21.07 15.49
C ASN A 96 35.29 -20.99 14.60
N GLN A 97 35.36 -19.94 13.79
CA GLN A 97 36.50 -19.63 12.94
C GLN A 97 37.78 -19.41 13.78
N ALA A 98 37.71 -18.59 14.83
CA ALA A 98 38.82 -18.37 15.76
C ALA A 98 39.20 -19.64 16.53
N GLN A 99 38.21 -20.47 16.93
CA GLN A 99 38.44 -21.71 17.67
C GLN A 99 39.33 -22.68 16.89
N THR A 100 39.16 -22.77 15.57
CA THR A 100 40.01 -23.64 14.72
C THR A 100 41.51 -23.28 14.80
N LEU A 101 41.85 -22.02 15.10
CA LEU A 101 43.23 -21.57 15.27
C LEU A 101 43.87 -22.09 16.56
N PHE A 102 43.07 -22.43 17.58
CA PHE A 102 43.55 -22.88 18.89
C PHE A 102 43.45 -24.40 19.11
N THR A 103 42.68 -25.14 18.31
CA THR A 103 42.45 -26.60 18.49
C THR A 103 43.29 -27.51 17.60
N ALA A 104 44.40 -27.05 17.04
CA ALA A 104 45.17 -27.79 16.03
C ALA A 104 46.29 -28.70 16.62
N GLY A 105 45.91 -29.80 17.28
CA GLY A 105 46.77 -30.97 17.52
C GLY A 105 48.17 -30.72 18.14
N ALA A 106 49.16 -31.56 17.81
CA ALA A 106 50.51 -31.54 18.40
C ALA A 106 51.31 -30.22 18.22
N SER A 107 50.76 -29.26 17.47
CA SER A 107 51.36 -27.96 17.16
C SER A 107 50.60 -26.79 17.81
N ASP A 108 49.56 -27.05 18.61
CA ASP A 108 48.82 -26.01 19.32
C ASP A 108 49.70 -25.31 20.40
N ILE A 109 49.25 -24.14 20.85
CA ILE A 109 49.98 -23.34 21.86
C ILE A 109 50.18 -24.14 23.16
N GLY A 110 49.18 -24.89 23.62
CA GLY A 110 49.26 -25.71 24.82
C GLY A 110 50.28 -26.86 24.69
N ALA A 111 50.35 -27.50 23.53
CA ALA A 111 51.33 -28.53 23.21
C ALA A 111 52.75 -27.94 23.17
N GLN A 112 52.94 -26.77 22.55
CA GLN A 112 54.25 -26.10 22.53
C GLN A 112 54.69 -25.61 23.92
N ILE A 113 53.76 -25.12 24.75
CA ILE A 113 54.04 -24.79 26.16
C ILE A 113 54.48 -26.05 26.91
N SER A 114 53.78 -27.17 26.73
CA SER A 114 54.13 -28.45 27.36
C SER A 114 55.49 -28.98 26.90
N ASN A 115 55.81 -28.84 25.61
CA ASN A 115 57.11 -29.20 25.05
C ASN A 115 58.25 -28.34 25.61
N LEU A 116 58.02 -27.02 25.76
CA LEU A 116 58.98 -26.11 26.37
C LEU A 116 59.27 -26.53 27.82
N PHE A 117 58.24 -26.72 28.65
CA PHE A 117 58.42 -27.15 30.04
C PHE A 117 59.11 -28.51 30.14
N SER A 118 58.77 -29.45 29.24
CA SER A 118 59.42 -30.77 29.18
C SER A 118 60.91 -30.66 28.83
N SER A 119 61.27 -29.80 27.87
CA SER A 119 62.67 -29.57 27.49
C SER A 119 63.49 -28.94 28.62
N ILE A 120 62.88 -28.01 29.38
CA ILE A 120 63.50 -27.39 30.57
C ILE A 120 63.69 -28.43 31.68
N ALA A 121 62.70 -29.29 31.91
CA ALA A 121 62.79 -30.37 32.88
C ALA A 121 63.93 -31.35 32.52
N GLN A 122 64.08 -31.70 31.24
CA GLN A 122 65.20 -32.53 30.77
C GLN A 122 66.55 -31.84 30.96
N LEU A 123 66.66 -30.55 30.61
CA LEU A 123 67.89 -29.77 30.82
C LEU A 123 68.32 -29.71 32.30
N SER A 124 67.36 -29.73 33.23
CA SER A 124 67.67 -29.74 34.68
C SER A 124 68.42 -30.99 35.15
N THR A 125 68.32 -32.11 34.40
CA THR A 125 69.00 -33.37 34.73
C THR A 125 70.47 -33.38 34.33
N ASP A 126 70.85 -32.64 33.28
CA ASP A 126 72.24 -32.41 32.87
C ASP A 126 72.40 -31.04 32.19
N PRO A 127 72.70 -29.97 32.97
CA PRO A 127 72.86 -28.62 32.44
C PRO A 127 74.09 -28.45 31.54
N SER A 128 75.06 -29.37 31.60
CA SER A 128 76.30 -29.27 30.83
C SER A 128 76.13 -29.73 29.39
N SER A 129 75.13 -30.57 29.11
CA SER A 129 74.83 -31.09 27.77
C SER A 129 74.44 -29.98 26.79
N ILE A 130 75.21 -29.88 25.69
CA ILE A 130 74.95 -28.94 24.59
C ILE A 130 73.64 -29.33 23.88
N SER A 131 73.38 -30.62 23.70
CA SER A 131 72.17 -31.12 23.03
C SER A 131 70.89 -30.75 23.79
N LEU A 132 70.90 -30.85 25.12
CA LEU A 132 69.73 -30.48 25.94
C LEU A 132 69.48 -28.96 25.91
N ARG A 133 70.55 -28.15 25.97
CA ARG A 133 70.45 -26.69 25.81
C ARG A 133 69.87 -26.31 24.44
N GLN A 134 70.34 -26.97 23.38
CA GLN A 134 69.80 -26.77 22.03
C GLN A 134 68.32 -27.17 21.93
N GLY A 135 67.90 -28.24 22.62
CA GLY A 135 66.51 -28.66 22.69
C GLY A 135 65.58 -27.61 23.30
N VAL A 136 66.01 -26.95 24.38
CA VAL A 136 65.23 -25.85 25.00
C VAL A 136 65.10 -24.66 24.04
N LEU A 137 66.18 -24.28 23.34
CA LEU A 137 66.14 -23.19 22.37
C LEU A 137 65.20 -23.51 21.20
N THR A 138 65.21 -24.74 20.69
CA THR A 138 64.29 -25.20 19.65
C THR A 138 62.84 -25.17 20.14
N ALA A 139 62.56 -25.64 21.36
CA ALA A 139 61.22 -25.60 21.93
C ALA A 139 60.71 -24.16 22.14
N ALA A 140 61.57 -23.25 22.60
CA ALA A 140 61.25 -21.84 22.76
C ALA A 140 61.00 -21.12 21.42
N SER A 141 61.81 -21.44 20.40
CA SER A 141 61.61 -20.93 19.03
C SER A 141 60.28 -21.41 18.46
N ASN A 142 59.96 -22.70 18.60
CA ASN A 142 58.70 -23.26 18.12
C ASN A 142 57.49 -22.61 18.81
N LEU A 143 57.55 -22.43 20.14
CA LEU A 143 56.50 -21.73 20.89
C LEU A 143 56.30 -20.29 20.39
N THR A 144 57.39 -19.55 20.18
CA THR A 144 57.34 -18.17 19.68
C THR A 144 56.74 -18.11 18.28
N SER A 145 57.15 -19.02 17.38
CA SER A 145 56.58 -19.13 16.04
C SER A 145 55.09 -19.45 16.09
N THR A 146 54.63 -20.37 16.94
CA THR A 146 53.21 -20.68 17.10
C THR A 146 52.41 -19.49 17.62
N PHE A 147 52.92 -18.73 18.61
CA PHE A 147 52.26 -17.50 19.07
C PHE A 147 52.12 -16.46 17.96
N ASN A 148 53.20 -16.18 17.23
CA ASN A 148 53.18 -15.20 16.15
C ASN A 148 52.24 -15.63 15.01
N ASN A 149 52.29 -16.90 14.60
CA ASN A 149 51.38 -17.43 13.57
C ASN A 149 49.92 -17.34 14.01
N THR A 150 49.60 -17.68 15.26
CA THR A 150 48.24 -17.60 15.80
C THR A 150 47.76 -16.15 15.84
N ALA A 151 48.60 -15.22 16.31
CA ALA A 151 48.28 -13.80 16.35
C ALA A 151 48.03 -13.22 14.95
N SER A 152 48.87 -13.55 13.97
CA SER A 152 48.69 -13.09 12.59
C SER A 152 47.47 -13.71 11.90
N ASN A 153 47.18 -14.99 12.15
CA ASN A 153 45.96 -15.63 11.65
C ASN A 153 44.70 -14.95 12.20
N LEU A 154 44.69 -14.61 13.49
CA LEU A 154 43.58 -13.90 14.11
C LEU A 154 43.41 -12.48 13.54
N ALA A 155 44.51 -11.78 13.27
CA ALA A 155 44.49 -10.48 12.62
C ALA A 155 43.91 -10.56 11.19
N ALA A 156 44.39 -11.50 10.37
CA ALA A 156 43.90 -11.73 9.02
C ALA A 156 42.41 -12.10 9.00
N GLN A 157 41.96 -12.89 9.97
CA GLN A 157 40.56 -13.27 10.11
C GLN A 157 39.67 -12.07 10.44
N ARG A 158 40.13 -11.19 11.34
CA ARG A 158 39.45 -9.93 11.65
C ARG A 158 39.36 -9.03 10.41
N SER A 159 40.48 -8.80 9.72
CA SER A 159 40.49 -7.98 8.49
C SER A 159 39.59 -8.55 7.40
N SER A 160 39.51 -9.89 7.27
CA SER A 160 38.59 -10.53 6.33
C SER A 160 37.11 -10.30 6.70
N LEU A 161 36.76 -10.36 7.99
CA LEU A 161 35.40 -10.08 8.43
C LEU A 161 35.02 -8.60 8.18
N ASP A 162 35.92 -7.67 8.49
CA ASP A 162 35.72 -6.24 8.23
C ASP A 162 35.52 -5.97 6.73
N LEU A 163 36.31 -6.61 5.87
CA LEU A 163 36.15 -6.54 4.41
C LEU A 163 34.78 -7.04 3.93
N ASN A 164 34.28 -8.16 4.48
CA ASN A 164 32.99 -8.72 4.07
C ASN A 164 31.82 -7.76 4.39
N VAL A 165 31.87 -7.07 5.54
CA VAL A 165 30.85 -6.08 5.92
C VAL A 165 30.87 -4.90 4.95
N VAL A 166 32.05 -4.30 4.74
CA VAL A 166 32.19 -3.14 3.86
C VAL A 166 31.84 -3.48 2.40
N GLN A 167 32.17 -4.70 1.95
CA GLN A 167 31.81 -5.18 0.62
C GLN A 167 30.28 -5.30 0.45
N LEU A 168 29.57 -5.78 1.47
CA LEU A 168 28.12 -5.88 1.45
C LEU A 168 27.47 -4.49 1.39
N ASP A 169 27.94 -3.55 2.21
CA ASP A 169 27.44 -2.18 2.23
C ASP A 169 27.67 -1.48 0.89
N LEU A 170 28.81 -1.74 0.22
CA LEU A 170 29.12 -1.22 -1.10
C LEU A 170 28.27 -1.85 -2.21
N ALA A 171 27.99 -3.16 -2.12
CA ALA A 171 27.20 -3.87 -3.11
C ALA A 171 25.71 -3.49 -3.05
N THR A 172 25.19 -3.22 -1.85
CA THR A 172 23.78 -2.90 -1.60
C THR A 172 23.50 -1.41 -1.59
N GLY A 173 24.52 -0.57 -1.34
CA GLY A 173 24.36 0.86 -1.08
C GLY A 173 23.63 1.16 0.24
N SER A 174 23.40 0.14 1.08
CA SER A 174 22.68 0.25 2.35
C SER A 174 23.60 -0.15 3.49
N ARG A 175 23.52 0.57 4.61
CA ARG A 175 24.21 0.22 5.87
C ARG A 175 23.38 -0.73 6.71
N ILE A 176 22.09 -0.85 6.40
CA ILE A 176 21.14 -1.73 7.09
C ILE A 176 20.77 -2.84 6.10
N ASN A 177 21.48 -3.96 6.17
CA ASN A 177 21.26 -5.12 5.31
C ASN A 177 20.52 -6.23 6.05
N LYS A 178 20.70 -6.30 7.36
CA LYS A 178 19.99 -7.17 8.29
C LYS A 178 19.58 -6.38 9.54
N PRO A 179 18.51 -6.79 10.24
CA PRO A 179 18.07 -6.10 11.46
C PRO A 179 19.14 -6.00 12.55
N SER A 180 20.15 -6.88 12.53
CA SER A 180 21.26 -6.82 13.49
C SER A 180 22.25 -5.67 13.24
N ASP A 181 22.25 -5.07 12.05
CA ASP A 181 23.18 -3.97 11.71
C ASP A 181 22.78 -2.67 12.43
N ASP A 182 21.47 -2.38 12.44
CA ASP A 182 20.84 -1.33 13.23
C ASP A 182 19.39 -1.72 13.56
N PRO A 183 19.12 -2.31 14.73
CA PRO A 183 17.76 -2.72 15.12
C PRO A 183 16.77 -1.56 15.17
N ALA A 184 17.21 -0.36 15.54
CA ALA A 184 16.33 0.82 15.64
C ALA A 184 16.01 1.38 14.24
N GLY A 185 17.03 1.51 13.39
CA GLY A 185 16.87 1.90 11.99
C GLY A 185 16.02 0.90 11.21
N ALA A 186 16.23 -0.41 11.42
CA ALA A 186 15.41 -1.45 10.81
C ALA A 186 13.93 -1.37 11.24
N ALA A 187 13.65 -1.11 12.52
CA ALA A 187 12.29 -0.92 13.01
C ALA A 187 11.61 0.31 12.39
N GLN A 188 12.35 1.41 12.26
CA GLN A 188 11.85 2.62 11.58
C GLN A 188 11.54 2.34 10.10
N MET A 189 12.40 1.57 9.40
CA MET A 189 12.19 1.18 8.00
C MET A 189 10.93 0.33 7.80
N VAL A 190 10.61 -0.56 8.74
CA VAL A 190 9.35 -1.34 8.69
C VAL A 190 8.14 -0.42 8.86
N SER A 191 8.15 0.47 9.86
CA SER A 191 7.08 1.45 10.06
C SER A 191 6.85 2.33 8.82
N ASN A 192 7.95 2.77 8.21
CA ASN A 192 7.94 3.56 6.99
C ASN A 192 7.35 2.80 5.79
N THR A 193 7.68 1.51 5.68
CA THR A 193 7.11 0.62 4.65
C THR A 193 5.60 0.44 4.85
N ASP A 194 5.16 0.25 6.09
CA ASP A 194 3.74 0.12 6.41
C ASP A 194 2.96 1.40 6.06
N GLN A 195 3.52 2.58 6.36
CA GLN A 195 2.93 3.87 6.00
C GLN A 195 2.84 4.06 4.48
N THR A 196 3.91 3.70 3.76
CA THR A 196 3.94 3.75 2.28
C THR A 196 2.86 2.86 1.67
N ALA A 197 2.70 1.63 2.18
CA ALA A 197 1.68 0.69 1.70
C ALA A 197 0.25 1.18 1.98
N GLN A 198 0.06 1.90 3.09
CA GLN A 198 -1.22 2.52 3.44
C GLN A 198 -1.54 3.68 2.46
N ALA A 199 -0.56 4.54 2.18
CA ALA A 199 -0.70 5.61 1.18
C ALA A 199 -1.00 5.05 -0.23
N ASP A 200 -0.35 3.96 -0.65
CA ASP A 200 -0.63 3.28 -1.92
C ASP A 200 -2.06 2.75 -2.01
N THR A 201 -2.61 2.26 -0.90
CA THR A 201 -4.00 1.81 -0.85
C THR A 201 -4.96 2.98 -1.02
N PHE A 202 -4.71 4.11 -0.37
CA PHE A 202 -5.52 5.32 -0.55
C PHE A 202 -5.42 5.89 -1.96
N LEU A 203 -4.23 5.92 -2.57
CA LEU A 203 -4.06 6.35 -3.96
C LEU A 203 -4.86 5.49 -4.94
N ARG A 204 -4.88 4.17 -4.76
CA ARG A 204 -5.73 3.27 -5.56
C ARG A 204 -7.22 3.57 -5.39
N SER A 205 -7.68 3.80 -4.16
CA SER A 205 -9.06 4.23 -3.90
C SER A 205 -9.38 5.55 -4.59
N ILE A 206 -8.49 6.54 -4.51
CA ILE A 206 -8.65 7.85 -5.17
C ILE A 206 -8.77 7.68 -6.69
N THR A 207 -7.89 6.88 -7.32
CA THR A 207 -7.97 6.62 -8.77
C THR A 207 -9.31 6.00 -9.17
N SER A 208 -9.79 5.02 -8.41
CA SER A 208 -11.08 4.36 -8.67
C SER A 208 -12.26 5.35 -8.57
N VAL A 209 -12.29 6.15 -7.49
CA VAL A 209 -13.35 7.14 -7.26
C VAL A 209 -13.31 8.27 -8.29
N ASN A 210 -12.13 8.74 -8.70
CA ASN A 210 -12.01 9.79 -9.72
C ASN A 210 -12.73 9.40 -11.01
N GLY A 211 -12.55 8.15 -11.49
CA GLY A 211 -13.24 7.66 -12.68
C GLY A 211 -14.77 7.69 -12.56
N LEU A 212 -15.30 7.32 -11.39
CA LEU A 212 -16.74 7.39 -11.09
C LEU A 212 -17.23 8.85 -11.09
N LEU A 213 -16.53 9.75 -10.41
CA LEU A 213 -16.93 11.17 -10.34
C LEU A 213 -16.89 11.84 -11.72
N TYR A 214 -15.90 11.53 -12.56
CA TYR A 214 -15.83 12.06 -13.94
C TYR A 214 -16.98 11.55 -14.79
N THR A 215 -17.34 10.28 -14.65
CA THR A 215 -18.49 9.69 -15.34
C THR A 215 -19.80 10.36 -14.88
N ALA A 216 -19.96 10.61 -13.59
CA ALA A 216 -21.13 11.31 -13.06
C ALA A 216 -21.21 12.77 -13.54
N ASP A 217 -20.14 13.56 -13.45
CA ASP A 217 -20.16 14.95 -13.90
C ASP A 217 -20.40 15.08 -15.41
N SER A 218 -19.75 14.26 -16.23
CA SER A 218 -19.96 14.26 -17.69
C SER A 218 -21.38 13.82 -18.07
N THR A 219 -21.95 12.87 -17.35
CA THR A 219 -23.36 12.47 -17.52
C THR A 219 -24.30 13.62 -17.18
N LEU A 220 -24.08 14.31 -16.05
CA LEU A 220 -24.88 15.48 -15.68
C LEU A 220 -24.69 16.65 -16.66
N SER A 221 -23.50 16.84 -17.22
CA SER A 221 -23.27 17.81 -18.30
C SER A 221 -24.10 17.50 -19.55
N SER A 222 -24.22 16.21 -19.89
CA SER A 222 -25.08 15.74 -20.99
C SER A 222 -26.57 15.98 -20.70
N VAL A 223 -27.00 15.79 -19.45
CA VAL A 223 -28.36 16.12 -18.98
C VAL A 223 -28.64 17.62 -19.14
N VAL A 224 -27.69 18.47 -18.74
CA VAL A 224 -27.80 19.93 -18.90
C VAL A 224 -27.98 20.32 -20.37
N THR A 225 -27.23 19.69 -21.28
CA THR A 225 -27.36 19.94 -22.73
C THR A 225 -28.72 19.49 -23.27
N ALA A 226 -29.21 18.32 -22.84
CA ALA A 226 -30.53 17.82 -23.21
C ALA A 226 -31.66 18.76 -22.72
N LEU A 227 -31.56 19.27 -21.48
CA LEU A 227 -32.50 20.24 -20.94
C LEU A 227 -32.43 21.59 -21.68
N GLN A 228 -31.25 22.05 -22.08
CA GLN A 228 -31.09 23.27 -22.88
C GLN A 228 -31.77 23.13 -24.26
N ARG A 229 -31.68 21.96 -24.90
CA ARG A 229 -32.42 21.68 -26.13
C ARG A 229 -33.93 21.68 -25.88
N ALA A 230 -34.39 21.07 -24.79
CA ALA A 230 -35.80 21.07 -24.43
C ALA A 230 -36.36 22.48 -24.19
N ILE A 231 -35.59 23.37 -23.54
CA ILE A 231 -35.95 24.79 -23.40
C ILE A 231 -36.13 25.45 -24.76
N SER A 232 -35.19 25.22 -25.70
CA SER A 232 -35.23 25.81 -27.04
C SER A 232 -36.47 25.34 -27.82
N LEU A 233 -36.78 24.04 -27.77
CA LEU A 233 -37.99 23.47 -28.38
C LEU A 233 -39.28 24.00 -27.74
N GLY A 234 -39.29 24.17 -26.41
CA GLY A 234 -40.43 24.76 -25.72
C GLY A 234 -40.68 26.22 -26.09
N VAL A 235 -39.61 27.01 -26.28
CA VAL A 235 -39.72 28.40 -26.77
C VAL A 235 -40.20 28.44 -28.22
N GLU A 236 -39.72 27.53 -29.07
CA GLU A 236 -40.19 27.37 -30.45
C GLU A 236 -41.68 27.01 -30.50
N GLY A 237 -42.08 26.01 -29.71
CA GLY A 237 -43.47 25.57 -29.60
C GLY A 237 -44.42 26.60 -28.98
N ALA A 238 -43.90 27.53 -28.17
CA ALA A 238 -44.64 28.66 -27.63
C ALA A 238 -44.94 29.77 -28.66
N ASN A 239 -44.41 29.66 -29.89
CA ASN A 239 -44.69 30.61 -30.93
C ASN A 239 -46.17 30.50 -31.38
N GLY A 240 -46.93 31.58 -31.17
CA GLY A 240 -48.37 31.62 -31.47
C GLY A 240 -48.74 31.45 -32.96
N THR A 241 -47.77 31.47 -33.87
CA THR A 241 -47.99 31.22 -35.30
C THR A 241 -47.81 29.75 -35.71
N LEU A 242 -47.33 28.87 -34.81
CA LEU A 242 -47.14 27.45 -35.11
C LEU A 242 -48.50 26.73 -35.21
N SER A 243 -48.63 25.78 -36.14
CA SER A 243 -49.84 24.95 -36.22
C SER A 243 -49.86 23.88 -35.12
N ASP A 244 -51.04 23.28 -34.87
CA ASP A 244 -51.14 22.17 -33.92
C ASP A 244 -50.35 20.94 -34.37
N SER A 245 -50.25 20.71 -35.69
CA SER A 245 -49.43 19.63 -36.26
C SER A 245 -47.95 19.86 -35.99
N ASP A 246 -47.47 21.08 -36.23
CA ASP A 246 -46.06 21.43 -35.99
C ASP A 246 -45.71 21.35 -34.49
N ARG A 247 -46.63 21.76 -33.59
CA ARG A 247 -46.45 21.57 -32.13
C ARG A 247 -46.39 20.10 -31.74
N ALA A 248 -47.17 19.24 -32.38
CA ALA A 248 -47.11 17.80 -32.15
C ALA A 248 -45.75 17.20 -32.56
N ASP A 249 -45.15 17.69 -33.65
CA ASP A 249 -43.81 17.29 -34.08
C ASP A 249 -42.73 17.73 -33.08
N VAL A 250 -42.83 18.96 -32.54
CA VAL A 250 -41.95 19.44 -31.46
C VAL A 250 -42.09 18.59 -30.19
N ALA A 251 -43.33 18.21 -29.83
CA ALA A 251 -43.60 17.32 -28.70
C ALA A 251 -43.01 15.91 -28.92
N ALA A 252 -42.98 15.41 -30.16
CA ALA A 252 -42.31 14.16 -30.49
C ALA A 252 -40.78 14.24 -30.32
N GLU A 253 -40.15 15.37 -30.69
CA GLU A 253 -38.73 15.59 -30.44
C GLU A 253 -38.41 15.62 -28.92
N LEU A 254 -39.25 16.29 -28.12
CA LEU A 254 -39.13 16.29 -26.66
C LEU A 254 -39.30 14.89 -26.04
N SER A 255 -40.14 14.05 -26.63
CA SER A 255 -40.28 12.64 -26.21
C SER A 255 -38.96 11.87 -26.43
N GLY A 256 -38.23 12.19 -27.51
CA GLY A 256 -36.88 11.68 -27.73
C GLY A 256 -35.88 12.16 -26.67
N ILE A 257 -35.95 13.44 -26.30
CA ILE A 257 -35.13 14.01 -25.21
C ILE A 257 -35.45 13.34 -23.87
N GLN A 258 -36.73 13.07 -23.57
CA GLN A 258 -37.12 12.35 -22.35
C GLN A 258 -36.51 10.95 -22.28
N GLN A 259 -36.48 10.21 -23.41
CA GLN A 259 -35.83 8.90 -23.50
C GLN A 259 -34.30 9.01 -23.33
N GLN A 260 -33.68 10.03 -23.90
CA GLN A 260 -32.25 10.31 -23.69
C GLN A 260 -31.95 10.59 -22.21
N LEU A 261 -32.76 11.41 -21.55
CA LEU A 261 -32.64 11.71 -20.12
C LEU A 261 -32.81 10.45 -19.26
N LEU A 262 -33.74 9.56 -19.62
CA LEU A 262 -33.93 8.28 -18.94
C LEU A 262 -32.70 7.37 -19.08
N SER A 263 -32.07 7.36 -20.27
CA SER A 263 -30.82 6.62 -20.51
C SER A 263 -29.68 7.18 -19.65
N LEU A 264 -29.50 8.51 -19.64
CA LEU A 264 -28.47 9.19 -18.84
C LEU A 264 -28.68 9.00 -17.33
N ALA A 265 -29.92 9.02 -16.86
CA ALA A 265 -30.23 8.79 -15.45
C ALA A 265 -29.96 7.33 -15.01
N ASN A 266 -29.80 6.41 -15.97
CA ASN A 266 -29.43 5.02 -15.79
C ASN A 266 -27.99 4.72 -16.26
N THR A 267 -27.07 5.70 -16.26
CA THR A 267 -25.67 5.43 -16.65
C THR A 267 -25.02 4.40 -15.70
N PRO A 268 -24.48 3.29 -16.23
CA PRO A 268 -23.69 2.35 -15.45
C PRO A 268 -22.22 2.76 -15.42
N TYR A 269 -21.54 2.43 -14.31
CA TYR A 269 -20.09 2.52 -14.16
C TYR A 269 -19.60 1.25 -13.46
N GLN A 270 -18.72 0.51 -14.12
CA GLN A 270 -18.18 -0.77 -13.62
C GLN A 270 -19.25 -1.79 -13.16
N GLY A 271 -20.43 -1.78 -13.78
CA GLY A 271 -21.53 -2.72 -13.47
C GLY A 271 -22.55 -2.19 -12.45
N GLU A 272 -22.32 -1.02 -11.84
CA GLU A 272 -23.27 -0.39 -10.91
C GLU A 272 -23.84 0.92 -11.48
N PHE A 273 -25.07 1.26 -11.12
CA PHE A 273 -25.68 2.52 -11.53
C PHE A 273 -25.21 3.68 -10.65
N ILE A 274 -24.76 4.77 -11.27
CA ILE A 274 -24.13 5.87 -10.53
C ILE A 274 -25.11 6.76 -9.75
N PHE A 275 -26.41 6.65 -10.04
CA PHE A 275 -27.48 7.49 -9.46
C PHE A 275 -28.53 6.68 -8.67
N SER A 276 -28.27 5.43 -8.31
CA SER A 276 -29.19 4.58 -7.52
C SER A 276 -29.05 4.74 -6.00
N GLY A 277 -28.21 5.66 -5.54
CA GLY A 277 -27.89 5.81 -4.11
C GLY A 277 -26.92 4.71 -3.68
N THR A 278 -27.28 3.93 -2.66
CA THR A 278 -26.54 2.71 -2.28
C THR A 278 -27.15 1.44 -2.90
N SER A 279 -28.20 1.58 -3.71
CA SER A 279 -28.81 0.45 -4.44
C SER A 279 -28.00 0.09 -5.68
N THR A 280 -28.01 -1.17 -6.08
CA THR A 280 -27.44 -1.65 -7.35
C THR A 280 -28.50 -1.86 -8.44
N ALA A 281 -29.78 -1.72 -8.10
CA ALA A 281 -30.87 -1.83 -9.06
C ALA A 281 -30.90 -0.63 -10.03
N GLN A 282 -31.49 -0.86 -11.21
CA GLN A 282 -31.73 0.21 -12.18
C GLN A 282 -32.52 1.36 -11.52
N PRO A 283 -31.98 2.59 -11.46
CA PRO A 283 -32.56 3.66 -10.68
C PRO A 283 -33.86 4.21 -11.27
N PHE A 284 -33.99 4.32 -12.59
CA PHE A 284 -35.19 4.87 -13.23
C PHE A 284 -35.79 3.89 -14.22
N VAL A 285 -37.08 3.62 -14.07
CA VAL A 285 -37.86 2.77 -14.97
C VAL A 285 -39.02 3.58 -15.55
N ALA A 286 -39.31 3.39 -16.83
CA ALA A 286 -40.47 4.02 -17.47
C ALA A 286 -41.76 3.53 -16.81
N ASP A 287 -42.63 4.46 -16.43
CA ASP A 287 -43.90 4.20 -15.77
C ASP A 287 -44.98 5.12 -16.37
N PRO A 288 -45.81 4.59 -17.30
CA PRO A 288 -46.88 5.36 -17.92
C PRO A 288 -47.97 5.83 -16.95
N LEU A 289 -48.01 5.29 -15.72
CA LEU A 289 -48.97 5.67 -14.68
C LEU A 289 -48.45 6.82 -13.82
N SER A 290 -47.15 7.10 -13.88
CA SER A 290 -46.52 8.23 -13.18
C SER A 290 -46.68 9.52 -13.99
N PRO A 291 -47.06 10.65 -13.36
CA PRO A 291 -47.13 11.95 -14.04
C PRO A 291 -45.81 12.40 -14.71
N SER A 292 -44.67 11.92 -14.20
CA SER A 292 -43.34 12.20 -14.75
C SER A 292 -42.93 11.21 -15.85
N GLY A 293 -43.74 10.18 -16.12
CA GLY A 293 -43.45 9.08 -17.04
C GLY A 293 -42.40 8.09 -16.53
N VAL A 294 -41.89 8.28 -15.31
CA VAL A 294 -40.85 7.42 -14.71
C VAL A 294 -41.09 7.21 -13.22
N THR A 295 -40.56 6.10 -12.72
CA THR A 295 -40.51 5.77 -11.29
C THR A 295 -39.06 5.54 -10.86
N TYR A 296 -38.70 6.12 -9.72
CA TYR A 296 -37.38 5.94 -9.11
C TYR A 296 -37.36 4.71 -8.19
N ASN A 297 -36.51 3.74 -8.53
CA ASN A 297 -36.34 2.46 -7.83
C ASN A 297 -35.00 2.38 -7.05
N GLY A 298 -34.27 3.49 -6.95
CA GLY A 298 -33.10 3.60 -6.08
C GLY A 298 -33.46 3.94 -4.64
N ASN A 299 -32.46 4.34 -3.85
CA ASN A 299 -32.66 4.77 -2.46
C ASN A 299 -31.98 6.12 -2.19
N ALA A 300 -32.24 6.71 -1.03
CA ALA A 300 -31.66 7.99 -0.62
C ALA A 300 -30.26 7.85 0.03
N GLY A 301 -29.66 6.65 0.00
CA GLY A 301 -28.38 6.37 0.64
C GLY A 301 -27.22 6.99 -0.12
N THR A 302 -26.16 7.34 0.62
CA THR A 302 -24.91 7.88 0.04
C THR A 302 -23.73 6.94 0.32
N ASN A 303 -22.86 6.82 -0.67
CA ASN A 303 -21.62 6.05 -0.62
C ASN A 303 -20.49 6.96 -0.17
N LYS A 304 -19.66 6.44 0.74
CA LYS A 304 -18.44 7.10 1.23
C LYS A 304 -17.25 6.20 1.00
N VAL A 305 -16.13 6.78 0.58
CA VAL A 305 -14.86 6.06 0.38
C VAL A 305 -13.79 6.69 1.25
N GLN A 306 -13.01 5.84 1.91
CA GLN A 306 -11.85 6.28 2.68
C GLN A 306 -10.68 6.57 1.72
N VAL A 307 -10.20 7.81 1.76
CA VAL A 307 -9.15 8.32 0.86
C VAL A 307 -7.95 8.88 1.64
N GLY A 308 -7.96 8.71 2.96
CA GLY A 308 -6.86 9.05 3.85
C GLY A 308 -7.07 8.50 5.25
N GLN A 309 -6.11 8.73 6.13
CA GLN A 309 -6.22 8.32 7.53
C GLN A 309 -7.30 9.18 8.22
N ASN A 310 -8.37 8.53 8.70
CA ASN A 310 -9.56 9.18 9.27
C ASN A 310 -10.27 10.18 8.34
N TYR A 311 -10.05 10.07 7.03
CA TYR A 311 -10.66 10.96 6.03
C TYR A 311 -11.46 10.15 5.01
N SER A 312 -12.78 10.36 5.01
CA SER A 312 -13.73 9.74 4.10
C SER A 312 -14.46 10.79 3.28
N LEU A 313 -14.62 10.55 1.98
CA LEU A 313 -15.32 11.43 1.06
C LEU A 313 -16.63 10.81 0.61
N GLN A 314 -17.71 11.59 0.55
CA GLN A 314 -18.95 11.17 -0.11
C GLN A 314 -18.77 11.25 -1.63
N ILE A 315 -19.16 10.20 -2.34
CA ILE A 315 -18.83 10.05 -3.77
C ILE A 315 -20.04 10.02 -4.70
N ASN A 316 -21.26 10.09 -4.18
CA ASN A 316 -22.47 10.08 -5.00
C ASN A 316 -23.57 10.98 -4.44
N LEU A 317 -24.54 11.26 -5.31
CA LEU A 317 -25.83 11.84 -4.99
C LEU A 317 -26.94 10.89 -5.46
N PRO A 318 -27.97 10.61 -4.64
CA PRO A 318 -29.11 9.82 -5.06
C PRO A 318 -29.83 10.42 -6.27
N GLY A 319 -30.28 9.57 -7.18
CA GLY A 319 -31.06 9.96 -8.34
C GLY A 319 -32.36 10.67 -7.96
N SER A 320 -32.97 10.33 -6.81
CA SER A 320 -34.13 11.06 -6.30
C SER A 320 -33.82 12.53 -5.99
N GLN A 321 -32.62 12.81 -5.47
CA GLN A 321 -32.14 14.17 -5.24
C GLN A 321 -31.79 14.88 -6.56
N LEU A 322 -31.26 14.15 -7.54
CA LEU A 322 -30.81 14.74 -8.81
C LEU A 322 -31.99 15.01 -9.75
N PHE A 323 -32.86 14.02 -9.99
CA PHE A 323 -33.81 14.04 -11.10
C PHE A 323 -35.28 14.18 -10.67
N THR A 324 -35.63 13.95 -9.40
CA THR A 324 -37.03 13.99 -8.92
C THR A 324 -37.25 14.98 -7.77
N ALA A 325 -36.35 15.94 -7.59
CA ALA A 325 -36.42 16.89 -6.49
C ALA A 325 -37.44 18.00 -6.78
N GLY A 326 -38.59 17.99 -6.11
CA GLY A 326 -39.56 19.11 -6.05
C GLY A 326 -39.66 19.95 -7.34
N SER A 327 -39.37 21.26 -7.24
CA SER A 327 -39.37 22.21 -8.36
C SER A 327 -38.24 22.03 -9.38
N GLY A 328 -37.29 21.13 -9.12
CA GLY A 328 -36.20 20.74 -10.02
C GLY A 328 -36.39 19.35 -10.64
N ASN A 329 -37.62 18.81 -10.66
CA ASN A 329 -37.90 17.50 -11.22
C ASN A 329 -37.72 17.49 -12.75
N VAL A 330 -36.67 16.79 -13.20
CA VAL A 330 -36.24 16.72 -14.60
C VAL A 330 -37.29 16.01 -15.45
N PHE A 331 -37.80 14.86 -15.00
CA PHE A 331 -38.72 14.06 -15.80
C PHE A 331 -40.13 14.68 -15.84
N GLN A 332 -40.59 15.23 -14.71
CA GLN A 332 -41.87 15.92 -14.63
C GLN A 332 -41.90 17.15 -15.53
N SER A 333 -40.87 18.01 -15.45
CA SER A 333 -40.83 19.24 -16.26
C SER A 333 -40.85 18.98 -17.78
N VAL A 334 -40.22 17.90 -18.25
CA VAL A 334 -40.28 17.53 -19.68
C VAL A 334 -41.65 16.94 -20.04
N SER A 335 -42.25 16.12 -19.18
CA SER A 335 -43.60 15.58 -19.34
C SER A 335 -44.66 16.69 -19.42
N ASP A 336 -44.53 17.69 -18.56
CA ASP A 336 -45.42 18.86 -18.51
C ASP A 336 -45.28 19.71 -19.78
N LEU A 337 -44.06 19.89 -20.31
CA LEU A 337 -43.88 20.60 -21.58
C LEU A 337 -44.46 19.84 -22.78
N ILE A 338 -44.28 18.52 -22.84
CA ILE A 338 -44.89 17.68 -23.88
C ILE A 338 -46.42 17.84 -23.85
N THR A 339 -47.01 17.76 -22.66
CA THR A 339 -48.47 17.91 -22.46
C THR A 339 -48.94 19.32 -22.81
N ALA A 340 -48.20 20.35 -22.40
CA ALA A 340 -48.48 21.74 -22.70
C ALA A 340 -48.50 22.04 -24.21
N LEU A 341 -47.57 21.44 -24.97
CA LEU A 341 -47.52 21.56 -26.42
C LEU A 341 -48.67 20.84 -27.13
N GLN A 342 -49.00 19.63 -26.69
CA GLN A 342 -50.10 18.84 -27.25
C GLN A 342 -51.48 19.47 -26.99
N THR A 343 -51.64 20.10 -25.84
CA THR A 343 -52.90 20.77 -25.45
C THR A 343 -52.94 22.25 -25.82
N ASN A 344 -51.80 22.81 -26.26
CA ASN A 344 -51.61 24.24 -26.49
C ASN A 344 -51.99 25.10 -25.25
N THR A 345 -51.60 24.65 -24.06
CA THR A 345 -51.87 25.36 -22.80
C THR A 345 -50.62 25.51 -21.94
N ASN A 346 -50.42 26.69 -21.36
CA ASN A 346 -49.36 26.99 -20.39
C ASN A 346 -47.92 26.61 -20.80
N ILE A 347 -47.57 26.66 -22.09
CA ILE A 347 -46.23 26.30 -22.60
C ILE A 347 -45.12 27.10 -21.90
N SER A 348 -45.31 28.41 -21.69
CA SER A 348 -44.34 29.25 -20.98
C SER A 348 -44.11 28.85 -19.52
N GLY A 349 -45.14 28.35 -18.83
CA GLY A 349 -45.02 27.80 -17.48
C GLY A 349 -44.16 26.54 -17.48
N ALA A 350 -44.44 25.60 -18.38
CA ALA A 350 -43.65 24.37 -18.51
C ALA A 350 -42.18 24.63 -18.90
N VAL A 351 -41.91 25.63 -19.76
CA VAL A 351 -40.52 26.06 -20.05
C VAL A 351 -39.81 26.58 -18.80
N THR A 352 -40.53 27.26 -17.90
CA THR A 352 -39.98 27.74 -16.62
C THR A 352 -39.64 26.59 -15.68
N GLU A 353 -40.43 25.51 -15.69
CA GLU A 353 -40.16 24.29 -14.94
C GLU A 353 -38.89 23.58 -15.44
N ILE A 354 -38.73 23.45 -16.77
CA ILE A 354 -37.49 22.90 -17.35
C ILE A 354 -36.29 23.78 -16.99
N SER A 355 -36.45 25.11 -17.01
CA SER A 355 -35.39 26.04 -16.59
C SER A 355 -35.03 25.84 -15.11
N SER A 356 -35.99 25.51 -14.26
CA SER A 356 -35.76 25.19 -12.85
C SER A 356 -35.02 23.86 -12.68
N ALA A 357 -35.39 22.83 -13.44
CA ALA A 357 -34.67 21.56 -13.49
C ALA A 357 -33.22 21.71 -14.02
N PHE A 358 -33.02 22.53 -15.04
CA PHE A 358 -31.70 22.90 -15.58
C PHE A 358 -30.81 23.54 -14.50
N ASN A 359 -31.35 24.53 -13.78
CA ASN A 359 -30.63 25.21 -12.69
C ASN A 359 -30.32 24.26 -11.54
N HIS A 360 -31.25 23.37 -11.20
CA HIS A 360 -31.08 22.35 -10.18
C HIS A 360 -29.91 21.42 -10.51
N ILE A 361 -29.91 20.79 -11.69
CA ILE A 361 -28.83 19.88 -12.11
C ILE A 361 -27.48 20.63 -12.16
N THR A 362 -27.46 21.85 -12.69
CA THR A 362 -26.25 22.68 -12.72
C THR A 362 -25.71 22.93 -11.31
N GLY A 363 -26.59 23.20 -10.33
CA GLY A 363 -26.21 23.33 -8.92
C GLY A 363 -25.66 22.02 -8.33
N GLN A 364 -26.25 20.87 -8.66
CA GLN A 364 -25.78 19.58 -8.16
C GLN A 364 -24.40 19.19 -8.72
N ARG A 365 -24.02 19.65 -9.92
CA ARG A 365 -22.67 19.43 -10.47
C ARG A 365 -21.54 20.00 -9.62
N VAL A 366 -21.83 21.05 -8.83
CA VAL A 366 -20.86 21.63 -7.89
C VAL A 366 -20.38 20.61 -6.86
N PHE A 367 -21.23 19.67 -6.45
CA PHE A 367 -20.83 18.57 -5.56
C PHE A 367 -19.69 17.74 -6.17
N TYR A 368 -19.85 17.29 -7.41
CA TYR A 368 -18.86 16.46 -8.10
C TYR A 368 -17.57 17.22 -8.35
N GLY A 369 -17.65 18.49 -8.76
CA GLY A 369 -16.46 19.35 -8.90
C GLY A 369 -15.71 19.54 -7.58
N ASN A 370 -16.41 19.77 -6.47
CA ASN A 370 -15.79 19.88 -5.15
C ASN A 370 -15.16 18.57 -4.69
N ALA A 371 -15.81 17.43 -4.92
CA ALA A 371 -15.28 16.12 -4.60
C ALA A 371 -13.99 15.83 -5.38
N MET A 372 -13.95 16.11 -6.69
CA MET A 372 -12.74 15.97 -7.50
C MET A 372 -11.59 16.85 -6.99
N ASN A 373 -11.86 18.11 -6.64
CA ASN A 373 -10.84 19.01 -6.08
C ASN A 373 -10.28 18.48 -4.75
N GLN A 374 -11.14 17.93 -3.89
CA GLN A 374 -10.72 17.30 -2.63
C GLN A 374 -9.86 16.06 -2.87
N LEU A 375 -10.22 15.21 -3.83
CA LEU A 375 -9.42 14.04 -4.20
C LEU A 375 -8.06 14.43 -4.78
N GLN A 376 -8.00 15.45 -5.64
CA GLN A 376 -6.74 15.94 -6.21
C GLN A 376 -5.80 16.51 -5.13
N ALA A 377 -6.35 17.26 -4.17
CA ALA A 377 -5.58 17.74 -3.02
C ALA A 377 -5.05 16.58 -2.17
N GLN A 378 -5.88 15.57 -1.91
CA GLN A 378 -5.49 14.38 -1.16
C GLN A 378 -4.45 13.53 -1.89
N GLU A 379 -4.58 13.37 -3.20
CA GLU A 379 -3.58 12.70 -4.05
C GLU A 379 -2.23 13.41 -4.00
N THR A 380 -2.24 14.74 -4.06
CA THR A 380 -1.02 15.56 -3.95
C THR A 380 -0.36 15.37 -2.58
N TYR A 381 -1.16 15.39 -1.51
CA TYR A 381 -0.69 15.15 -0.14
C TYR A 381 -0.04 13.76 0.02
N LEU A 382 -0.74 12.69 -0.40
CA LEU A 382 -0.24 11.31 -0.28
C LEU A 382 1.04 11.09 -1.11
N ASN A 383 1.14 11.69 -2.30
CA ASN A 383 2.36 11.62 -3.10
C ASN A 383 3.52 12.36 -2.43
N SER A 384 3.27 13.52 -1.79
CA SER A 384 4.28 14.22 -1.00
C SER A 384 4.72 13.40 0.21
N GLU A 385 3.76 12.82 0.94
CA GLU A 385 4.04 11.95 2.08
C GLU A 385 4.91 10.77 1.66
N LYS A 386 4.64 10.12 0.53
CA LYS A 386 5.50 9.04 0.00
C LYS A 386 6.92 9.51 -0.32
N VAL A 387 7.11 10.73 -0.83
CA VAL A 387 8.44 11.29 -1.07
C VAL A 387 9.18 11.52 0.25
N ASP A 388 8.49 12.04 1.27
CA ASP A 388 9.06 12.25 2.60
C ASP A 388 9.42 10.91 3.26
N LEU A 389 8.56 9.91 3.17
CA LEU A 389 8.82 8.55 3.64
C LEU A 389 10.03 7.94 2.91
N ALA A 390 10.15 8.10 1.58
CA ALA A 390 11.32 7.65 0.82
C ALA A 390 12.61 8.38 1.24
N SER A 391 12.52 9.67 1.55
CA SER A 391 13.64 10.48 2.07
C SER A 391 14.07 9.99 3.45
N ILE A 392 13.13 9.71 4.35
CA ILE A 392 13.39 9.13 5.67
C ILE A 392 14.07 7.76 5.50
N ALA A 393 13.56 6.89 4.63
CA ALA A 393 14.18 5.60 4.34
C ALA A 393 15.64 5.75 3.92
N SER A 394 15.90 6.63 2.95
CA SER A 394 17.25 6.91 2.47
C SER A 394 18.14 7.46 3.59
N SER A 395 17.66 8.39 4.41
CA SER A 395 18.45 8.96 5.50
C SER A 395 18.87 7.92 6.56
N VAL A 396 18.02 6.93 6.79
CA VAL A 396 18.23 5.85 7.77
C VAL A 396 19.14 4.77 7.19
N SER A 397 18.90 4.33 5.94
CA SER A 397 19.59 3.17 5.37
C SER A 397 20.78 3.51 4.48
N ALA A 398 20.88 4.71 3.90
CA ALA A 398 21.90 5.00 2.88
C ALA A 398 23.32 4.93 3.46
N THR A 399 24.20 4.32 2.68
CA THR A 399 25.64 4.29 2.94
C THR A 399 26.34 5.47 2.23
N ASP A 400 27.31 6.10 2.90
CA ASP A 400 28.25 7.00 2.24
C ASP A 400 29.23 6.16 1.38
N MET A 401 28.91 6.04 0.09
CA MET A 401 29.68 5.22 -0.84
C MET A 401 31.14 5.66 -0.96
N ALA A 402 31.45 6.95 -0.76
CA ALA A 402 32.83 7.45 -0.85
C ALA A 402 33.64 7.04 0.38
N ALA A 403 33.05 7.21 1.57
CA ALA A 403 33.65 6.75 2.81
C ALA A 403 33.80 5.22 2.83
N THR A 404 32.78 4.49 2.39
CA THR A 404 32.77 3.01 2.34
C THR A 404 33.76 2.47 1.32
N ALA A 405 33.88 3.08 0.13
CA ALA A 405 34.91 2.70 -0.84
C ALA A 405 36.34 2.97 -0.32
N THR A 406 36.51 4.05 0.45
CA THR A 406 37.78 4.35 1.13
C THR A 406 38.09 3.29 2.19
N ALA A 407 37.10 2.95 3.04
CA ALA A 407 37.22 1.91 4.06
C ALA A 407 37.50 0.53 3.44
N PHE A 408 36.88 0.22 2.29
CA PHE A 408 37.12 -1.02 1.54
C PHE A 408 38.57 -1.12 1.09
N THR A 409 39.07 -0.05 0.47
CA THR A 409 40.46 0.02 0.00
C THR A 409 41.44 -0.10 1.16
N GLN A 410 41.19 0.58 2.28
CA GLN A 410 42.01 0.47 3.49
C GLN A 410 42.03 -0.95 4.06
N SER A 411 40.86 -1.59 4.16
CA SER A 411 40.74 -2.95 4.69
C SER A 411 41.42 -3.98 3.75
N GLN A 412 41.37 -3.77 2.43
CA GLN A 412 42.04 -4.62 1.45
C GLN A 412 43.56 -4.49 1.53
N VAL A 413 44.06 -3.27 1.70
CA VAL A 413 45.49 -3.00 1.89
C VAL A 413 45.97 -3.59 3.22
N ALA A 414 45.21 -3.44 4.30
CA ALA A 414 45.51 -4.02 5.61
C ALA A 414 45.63 -5.56 5.53
N LEU A 415 44.63 -6.24 4.93
CA LEU A 415 44.68 -7.69 4.75
C LEU A 415 45.91 -8.14 3.93
N ASN A 416 46.20 -7.45 2.82
CA ASN A 416 47.37 -7.77 1.99
C ASN A 416 48.70 -7.56 2.75
N ALA A 417 48.79 -6.52 3.58
CA ALA A 417 49.94 -6.26 4.43
C ALA A 417 50.12 -7.32 5.53
N GLU A 418 49.02 -7.76 6.15
CA GLU A 418 49.02 -8.85 7.13
C GLU A 418 49.50 -10.17 6.52
N LEU A 419 48.99 -10.54 5.33
CA LEU A 419 49.44 -11.74 4.61
C LEU A 419 50.92 -11.67 4.22
N ALA A 420 51.40 -10.50 3.80
CA ALA A 420 52.82 -10.28 3.50
C ALA A 420 53.70 -10.38 4.76
N ALA A 421 53.23 -9.86 5.90
CA ALA A 421 53.91 -9.97 7.19
C ALA A 421 53.98 -11.44 7.66
N MET A 422 52.91 -12.21 7.50
CA MET A 422 52.88 -13.65 7.79
C MET A 422 53.96 -14.41 7.01
N SER A 423 54.09 -14.13 5.70
CA SER A 423 55.12 -14.75 4.86
C SER A 423 56.54 -14.46 5.38
N ARG A 424 56.79 -13.26 5.93
CA ARG A 424 58.11 -12.85 6.47
C ARG A 424 58.38 -13.41 7.87
N ILE A 425 57.38 -13.51 8.74
CA ILE A 425 57.51 -14.10 10.08
C ILE A 425 57.97 -15.57 9.98
N SER A 426 57.52 -16.31 8.98
CA SER A 426 58.00 -17.69 8.75
C SER A 426 59.48 -17.79 8.38
N GLN A 427 60.11 -16.67 7.96
CA GLN A 427 61.51 -16.62 7.51
C GLN A 427 62.50 -16.15 8.58
N THR A 428 62.04 -15.54 9.67
CA THR A 428 62.90 -15.08 10.77
C THR A 428 63.01 -16.15 11.84
N SER A 429 64.21 -16.70 12.05
CA SER A 429 64.46 -17.67 13.12
C SER A 429 65.23 -17.03 14.28
N LEU A 430 65.05 -17.53 15.51
CA LEU A 430 65.83 -17.08 16.67
C LEU A 430 67.35 -17.30 16.46
N PHE A 431 67.73 -18.23 15.57
CA PHE A 431 69.12 -18.49 15.17
C PHE A 431 69.77 -17.32 14.43
N ASP A 432 68.99 -16.45 13.79
CA ASP A 432 69.53 -15.26 13.10
C ASP A 432 70.04 -14.20 14.09
N TYR A 433 69.55 -14.22 15.33
CA TYR A 433 69.91 -13.27 16.40
C TYR A 433 70.93 -13.80 17.42
N LEU A 434 71.20 -15.11 17.43
CA LEU A 434 72.11 -15.78 18.37
C LEU A 434 73.49 -16.11 17.75
N LYS A 435 73.99 -15.29 16.82
CA LYS A 435 75.35 -15.44 16.28
C LYS A 435 76.45 -15.09 17.27
#